data_AF-D3TN75-F1
#
_entry.id   AF-D3TN75-F1
#
_cell.length_a   1.000
_cell.length_b   1.000
_cell.length_c   1.000
_cell.angle_alpha   90.00
_cell.angle_beta   90.00
_cell.angle_gamma   90.00
#
_symmetry.space_group_name_H-M   'P 1'
#
loop_
_entity.id
_entity.type
_entity.pdbx_description
1 polymer ?
#
loop_
_entity_poly.entity_id
_entity_poly.type
_entity_poly.pdbx_seq_one_letter_code
_entity_poly.pdbx_strand_id
1 'polypeptide(L)'
;MSYVTLTFFGMLLVLQSCFASHHEYNTDNKFYKATTKALVKVAIPLSERYSEVLEKVVEDLKAHEEAPKYEHQIEHLEKLIKGFKHIKADSDEEILQNIIGLKNDGAGAQEPSNESSNPHLVRDLFEKDGGKELAEEIRKDFVEFFDGFDDAFEEYAKELSEEEKAEHEDFLKWFKEFKEADAFEKKLDKFFEFFKFFHHKE
;
A
#
# COMPACT_ATOMS: atom_id res chain seq x y z
N MET A 1 11.65 10.40 14.59
CA MET A 1 10.76 9.29 14.20
C MET A 1 9.65 9.88 13.33
N SER A 2 9.91 10.03 12.02
CA SER A 2 9.09 10.77 11.04
C SER A 2 8.96 9.95 9.75
N TYR A 3 8.60 8.67 9.86
CA TYR A 3 8.61 7.73 8.72
C TYR A 3 7.36 6.86 8.59
N VAL A 4 6.54 6.72 9.64
CA VAL A 4 5.43 5.74 9.66
C VAL A 4 4.19 6.23 8.87
N THR A 5 4.03 7.54 8.76
CA THR A 5 2.96 8.20 7.99
C THR A 5 3.21 8.22 6.48
N LEU A 6 4.49 8.22 6.08
CA LEU A 6 4.93 8.19 4.69
C LEU A 6 4.94 6.77 4.10
N THR A 7 4.83 5.74 4.94
CA THR A 7 4.96 4.36 4.48
C THR A 7 3.73 3.93 3.69
N PHE A 8 2.48 4.30 4.05
CA PHE A 8 1.29 3.79 3.34
C PHE A 8 1.21 4.23 1.87
N PHE A 9 1.69 5.44 1.57
CA PHE A 9 1.80 5.92 0.18
C PHE A 9 3.13 5.53 -0.48
N GLY A 10 4.23 5.45 0.27
CA GLY A 10 5.51 4.91 -0.22
C GLY A 10 5.40 3.46 -0.70
N MET A 11 4.59 2.66 -0.01
CA MET A 11 4.28 1.25 -0.31
C MET A 11 3.55 1.06 -1.64
N LEU A 12 2.57 1.91 -1.93
CA LEU A 12 1.82 1.90 -3.19
C LEU A 12 2.69 2.32 -4.39
N LEU A 13 3.81 3.01 -4.16
CA LEU A 13 4.80 3.32 -5.19
C LEU A 13 5.59 2.09 -5.65
N VAL A 14 5.80 1.10 -4.76
CA VAL A 14 6.56 -0.12 -5.09
C VAL A 14 5.81 -1.01 -6.08
N LEU A 15 4.48 -1.03 -6.03
CA LEU A 15 3.66 -1.74 -7.02
C LEU A 15 3.98 -1.29 -8.46
N GLN A 16 4.45 -0.06 -8.69
CA GLN A 16 4.78 0.44 -10.03
C GLN A 16 6.24 0.24 -10.48
N SER A 17 7.21 0.11 -9.56
CA SER A 17 8.58 -0.29 -9.93
C SER A 17 8.70 -1.78 -10.29
N CYS A 18 7.58 -2.49 -10.24
CA CYS A 18 7.50 -3.94 -10.36
C CYS A 18 7.14 -4.48 -11.75
N PHE A 19 6.83 -3.64 -12.73
CA PHE A 19 6.41 -4.13 -14.07
C PHE A 19 7.57 -4.34 -15.07
N ALA A 20 8.72 -4.84 -14.59
CA ALA A 20 9.91 -5.01 -15.42
C ALA A 20 10.76 -6.24 -15.08
N SER A 21 10.17 -7.45 -15.05
CA SER A 21 10.97 -8.69 -15.18
C SER A 21 10.09 -9.89 -15.55
N HIS A 22 10.74 -10.90 -16.13
CA HIS A 22 10.18 -12.15 -16.66
C HIS A 22 9.07 -12.76 -15.80
N HIS A 23 7.95 -13.10 -16.42
CA HIS A 23 6.80 -13.74 -15.76
C HIS A 23 7.07 -15.22 -15.53
N GLU A 24 7.03 -15.65 -14.28
CA GLU A 24 7.16 -17.06 -13.86
C GLU A 24 5.79 -17.72 -13.70
N TYR A 25 4.75 -16.95 -13.35
CA TYR A 25 3.39 -17.43 -13.10
C TYR A 25 2.31 -16.53 -13.74
N ASN A 26 1.06 -17.01 -13.79
CA ASN A 26 -0.11 -16.20 -14.16
C ASN A 26 -0.99 -15.89 -12.93
N THR A 27 -1.89 -14.91 -13.06
CA THR A 27 -2.84 -14.51 -11.99
C THR A 27 -3.90 -15.58 -11.66
N ASP A 28 -3.93 -16.71 -12.40
CA ASP A 28 -4.77 -17.85 -12.05
C ASP A 28 -4.17 -18.74 -10.95
N ASN A 29 -2.90 -18.52 -10.60
CA ASN A 29 -2.21 -19.24 -9.54
C ASN A 29 -2.96 -19.17 -8.19
N LYS A 30 -3.09 -20.33 -7.53
CA LYS A 30 -3.85 -20.47 -6.27
C LYS A 30 -3.28 -19.62 -5.13
N PHE A 31 -1.96 -19.52 -5.04
CA PHE A 31 -1.26 -18.75 -4.02
C PHE A 31 -1.43 -17.25 -4.27
N TYR A 32 -1.36 -16.82 -5.53
CA TYR A 32 -1.70 -15.45 -5.92
C TYR A 32 -3.12 -15.06 -5.48
N LYS A 33 -4.13 -15.83 -5.90
CA LYS A 33 -5.54 -15.56 -5.54
C LYS A 33 -5.76 -15.51 -4.03
N ALA A 34 -5.14 -16.44 -3.28
CA ALA A 34 -5.23 -16.46 -1.82
C ALA A 34 -4.58 -15.21 -1.19
N THR A 35 -3.40 -14.82 -1.67
CA THR A 35 -2.66 -13.65 -1.21
C THR A 35 -3.42 -12.35 -1.49
N THR A 36 -3.90 -12.15 -2.72
CA THR A 36 -4.68 -10.96 -3.10
C THR A 36 -5.94 -10.84 -2.25
N LYS A 37 -6.66 -11.95 -2.05
CA LYS A 37 -7.84 -11.97 -1.17
C LYS A 37 -7.51 -11.63 0.29
N ALA A 38 -6.40 -12.14 0.82
CA ALA A 38 -5.96 -11.82 2.18
C ALA A 38 -5.55 -10.35 2.30
N LEU A 39 -4.84 -9.81 1.30
CA LEU A 39 -4.45 -8.40 1.25
C LEU A 39 -5.67 -7.48 1.20
N VAL A 40 -6.66 -7.78 0.35
CA VAL A 40 -7.90 -6.99 0.24
C VAL A 40 -8.68 -6.96 1.56
N LYS A 41 -8.71 -8.06 2.31
CA LYS A 41 -9.34 -8.11 3.64
C LYS A 41 -8.69 -7.16 4.65
N VAL A 42 -7.38 -6.93 4.52
CA VAL A 42 -6.62 -5.98 5.35
C VAL A 42 -6.81 -4.56 4.82
N ALA A 43 -6.76 -4.38 3.50
CA ALA A 43 -6.78 -3.07 2.87
C ALA A 43 -8.12 -2.33 3.01
N ILE A 44 -9.27 -3.02 2.96
CA ILE A 44 -10.59 -2.37 3.02
C ILE A 44 -10.81 -1.64 4.36
N PRO A 45 -10.68 -2.29 5.54
CA PRO A 45 -10.87 -1.59 6.82
C PRO A 45 -9.87 -0.45 7.02
N LEU A 46 -8.60 -0.66 6.63
CA LEU A 46 -7.57 0.38 6.71
C LEU A 46 -7.91 1.57 5.82
N SER A 47 -8.45 1.34 4.61
CA SER A 47 -8.89 2.40 3.69
C SER A 47 -10.05 3.22 4.25
N GLU A 48 -11.01 2.56 4.90
CA GLU A 48 -12.12 3.24 5.59
C GLU A 48 -11.59 4.13 6.71
N ARG A 49 -10.69 3.59 7.55
CA ARG A 49 -10.07 4.33 8.64
C ARG A 49 -9.18 5.49 8.16
N TYR A 50 -8.43 5.28 7.09
CA TYR A 50 -7.60 6.30 6.46
C TYR A 50 -8.46 7.46 5.95
N SER A 51 -9.59 7.14 5.31
CA SER A 51 -10.55 8.13 4.82
C SER A 51 -11.10 9.01 5.95
N GLU A 52 -11.44 8.43 7.11
CA GLU A 52 -11.92 9.19 8.29
C GLU A 52 -10.88 10.20 8.82
N VAL A 53 -9.60 9.83 8.81
CA VAL A 53 -8.52 10.75 9.21
C VAL A 53 -8.36 11.86 8.17
N LEU A 54 -8.35 11.52 6.88
CA LEU A 54 -8.24 12.50 5.81
C LEU A 54 -9.40 13.50 5.80
N GLU A 55 -10.63 13.07 6.10
CA GLU A 55 -11.78 13.96 6.18
C GLU A 55 -11.58 15.08 7.20
N LYS A 56 -11.02 14.74 8.38
CA LYS A 56 -10.68 15.73 9.42
C LYS A 56 -9.56 16.65 8.97
N VAL A 57 -8.53 16.10 8.34
CA VAL A 57 -7.41 16.90 7.80
C VAL A 57 -7.92 17.91 6.79
N VAL A 58 -8.82 17.51 5.89
CA VAL A 58 -9.41 18.43 4.89
C VAL A 58 -10.29 19.49 5.56
N GLU A 59 -11.10 19.11 6.56
CA GLU A 59 -11.91 20.05 7.33
C GLU A 59 -11.05 21.13 8.01
N ASP A 60 -10.02 20.70 8.75
CA ASP A 60 -9.10 21.58 9.45
C ASP A 60 -8.28 22.44 8.48
N LEU A 61 -7.81 21.87 7.36
CA LEU A 61 -7.02 22.57 6.36
C LEU A 61 -7.84 23.66 5.66
N LYS A 62 -9.13 23.40 5.39
CA LYS A 62 -10.06 24.40 4.84
C LYS A 62 -10.43 25.49 5.83
N ALA A 63 -10.46 25.18 7.12
CA ALA A 63 -10.71 26.15 8.18
C ALA A 63 -9.48 27.02 8.49
N HIS A 64 -8.29 26.64 8.01
CA HIS A 64 -7.05 27.37 8.24
C HIS A 64 -6.99 28.69 7.46
N GLU A 65 -6.36 29.72 8.03
CA GLU A 65 -6.26 31.05 7.40
C GLU A 65 -5.49 31.04 6.07
N GLU A 66 -4.56 30.09 5.91
CA GLU A 66 -3.79 29.88 4.69
C GLU A 66 -4.43 28.88 3.71
N ALA A 67 -5.69 28.45 3.91
CA ALA A 67 -6.35 27.46 3.04
C ALA A 67 -6.20 27.70 1.52
N PRO A 68 -6.29 28.95 0.99
CA PRO A 68 -6.09 29.20 -0.44
C PRO A 68 -4.71 28.79 -0.98
N LYS A 69 -3.69 28.67 -0.11
CA LYS A 69 -2.33 28.24 -0.47
C LYS A 69 -2.19 26.72 -0.55
N TYR A 70 -3.25 25.97 -0.22
CA TYR A 70 -3.27 24.51 -0.23
C TYR A 70 -4.35 23.93 -1.14
N GLU A 71 -4.89 24.71 -2.09
CA GLU A 71 -5.95 24.25 -3.00
C GLU A 71 -5.58 22.94 -3.73
N HIS A 72 -4.31 22.83 -4.16
CA HIS A 72 -3.78 21.62 -4.79
C HIS A 72 -3.85 20.39 -3.88
N GLN A 73 -3.36 20.52 -2.65
CA GLN A 73 -3.34 19.44 -1.66
C GLN A 73 -4.77 19.07 -1.24
N ILE A 74 -5.64 20.07 -1.05
CA ILE A 74 -7.06 19.87 -0.73
C ILE A 74 -7.74 19.05 -1.85
N GLU A 75 -7.54 19.41 -3.12
CA GLU A 75 -8.13 18.70 -4.25
C GLU A 75 -7.70 17.22 -4.25
N HIS A 76 -6.43 16.94 -4.02
CA HIS A 76 -5.91 15.58 -3.97
C HIS A 76 -6.39 14.79 -2.73
N LEU A 77 -6.45 15.42 -1.56
CA LEU A 77 -7.03 14.80 -0.36
C LEU A 77 -8.51 14.44 -0.55
N GLU A 78 -9.29 15.31 -1.19
CA GLU A 78 -10.70 15.03 -1.51
C GLU A 78 -10.86 13.89 -2.52
N LYS A 79 -9.99 13.82 -3.52
CA LYS A 79 -9.94 12.69 -4.48
C LYS A 79 -9.59 11.39 -3.77
N LEU A 80 -8.63 11.40 -2.84
CA LEU A 80 -8.30 10.22 -2.01
C LEU A 80 -9.49 9.75 -1.19
N ILE A 81 -10.15 10.65 -0.45
CA ILE A 81 -11.33 10.33 0.36
C ILE A 81 -12.41 9.68 -0.51
N LYS A 82 -12.69 10.28 -1.68
CA LYS A 82 -13.67 9.75 -2.63
C LYS A 82 -13.24 8.38 -3.16
N GLY A 83 -11.97 8.20 -3.49
CA GLY A 83 -11.40 6.94 -3.94
C GLY A 83 -11.55 5.83 -2.92
N PHE A 84 -11.17 6.07 -1.66
CA PHE A 84 -11.30 5.10 -0.58
C PHE A 84 -12.77 4.73 -0.30
N LYS A 85 -13.71 5.67 -0.42
CA LYS A 85 -15.16 5.38 -0.29
C LYS A 85 -15.70 4.47 -1.39
N HIS A 86 -15.06 4.44 -2.55
CA HIS A 86 -15.49 3.68 -3.72
C HIS A 86 -14.51 2.54 -4.07
N ILE A 87 -13.68 2.13 -3.13
CA ILE A 87 -12.62 1.14 -3.37
C ILE A 87 -13.17 -0.27 -3.60
N LYS A 88 -14.36 -0.56 -3.05
CA LYS A 88 -15.05 -1.84 -3.16
C LYS A 88 -15.48 -2.09 -4.61
N ALA A 89 -15.18 -3.28 -5.12
CA ALA A 89 -15.49 -3.72 -6.46
C ALA A 89 -15.93 -5.20 -6.47
N ASP A 90 -16.25 -5.74 -7.66
CA ASP A 90 -16.79 -7.10 -7.80
C ASP A 90 -15.72 -8.19 -7.67
N SER A 91 -14.43 -7.82 -7.74
CA SER A 91 -13.30 -8.75 -7.59
C SER A 91 -12.17 -8.17 -6.73
N ASP A 92 -11.42 -9.06 -6.05
CA ASP A 92 -10.25 -8.68 -5.25
C ASP A 92 -9.16 -7.98 -6.10
N GLU A 93 -9.02 -8.39 -7.37
CA GLU A 93 -8.10 -7.77 -8.34
C GLU A 93 -8.49 -6.33 -8.64
N GLU A 94 -9.76 -6.08 -8.92
CA GLU A 94 -10.26 -4.74 -9.22
C GLU A 94 -10.15 -3.83 -8.00
N ILE A 95 -10.35 -4.36 -6.79
CA ILE A 95 -10.09 -3.62 -5.54
C ILE A 95 -8.61 -3.24 -5.44
N LEU A 96 -7.69 -4.16 -5.75
CA LEU A 96 -6.26 -3.87 -5.75
C LEU A 96 -5.89 -2.78 -6.77
N GLN A 97 -6.44 -2.85 -7.99
CA GLN A 97 -6.23 -1.82 -9.02
C GLN A 97 -6.81 -0.47 -8.60
N ASN A 98 -7.96 -0.44 -7.93
CA ASN A 98 -8.54 0.77 -7.38
C ASN A 98 -7.61 1.39 -6.33
N ILE A 99 -7.05 0.60 -5.41
CA ILE A 99 -6.06 1.07 -4.43
C ILE A 99 -4.84 1.68 -5.16
N ILE A 100 -4.31 0.98 -6.17
CA ILE A 100 -3.17 1.45 -6.99
C ILE A 100 -3.48 2.79 -7.68
N GLY A 101 -4.70 2.95 -8.18
CA GLY A 101 -5.17 4.16 -8.84
C GLY A 101 -5.11 5.42 -7.97
N LEU A 102 -5.14 5.28 -6.63
CA LEU A 102 -5.09 6.39 -5.67
C LEU A 102 -3.69 7.00 -5.48
N LYS A 103 -2.66 6.38 -6.07
CA LYS A 103 -1.26 6.80 -5.93
C LYS A 103 -1.03 8.28 -6.23
N ASN A 104 -1.52 8.76 -7.38
CA ASN A 104 -1.22 10.11 -7.84
C ASN A 104 -1.86 11.15 -6.91
N ASP A 105 -3.05 10.86 -6.40
CA ASP A 105 -3.70 11.70 -5.41
C ASP A 105 -2.98 11.63 -4.06
N GLY A 106 -2.41 10.48 -3.72
CA GLY A 106 -1.46 10.34 -2.62
C GLY A 106 -0.27 11.28 -2.70
N ALA A 107 0.42 11.27 -3.84
CA ALA A 107 1.59 12.10 -4.08
C ALA A 107 1.23 13.60 -4.02
N GLY A 108 0.18 14.01 -4.74
CA GLY A 108 -0.26 15.41 -4.76
C GLY A 108 -0.71 15.94 -3.40
N ALA A 109 -1.35 15.10 -2.57
CA ALA A 109 -1.72 15.46 -1.20
C ALA A 109 -0.50 15.72 -0.29
N GLN A 110 0.65 15.12 -0.61
CA GLN A 110 1.89 15.22 0.18
C GLN A 110 2.83 16.32 -0.32
N GLU A 111 2.59 16.89 -1.50
CA GLU A 111 3.42 17.95 -2.03
C GLU A 111 3.40 19.15 -1.08
N PRO A 112 4.58 19.64 -0.62
CA PRO A 112 4.62 20.82 0.23
C PRO A 112 4.07 22.05 -0.51
N SER A 113 3.34 22.91 0.19
CA SER A 113 2.92 24.18 -0.40
C SER A 113 4.11 25.12 -0.51
N ASN A 114 4.44 25.54 -1.74
CA ASN A 114 5.54 26.48 -2.00
C ASN A 114 5.20 27.94 -1.64
N GLU A 115 3.93 28.22 -1.34
CA GLU A 115 3.42 29.58 -1.08
C GLU A 115 3.11 29.81 0.41
N SER A 116 3.01 28.73 1.17
CA SER A 116 2.68 28.74 2.60
C SER A 116 3.88 29.07 3.49
N SER A 117 3.60 29.72 4.62
CA SER A 117 4.58 29.89 5.70
C SER A 117 4.83 28.60 6.49
N ASN A 118 3.88 27.64 6.47
CA ASN A 118 4.04 26.28 6.95
C ASN A 118 3.86 25.26 5.81
N PRO A 119 4.89 24.98 4.99
CA PRO A 119 4.80 24.03 3.88
C PRO A 119 4.40 22.59 4.31
N HIS A 120 4.44 22.26 5.61
CA HIS A 120 4.14 20.94 6.14
C HIS A 120 2.81 20.85 6.91
N LEU A 121 1.96 21.87 6.85
CA LEU A 121 0.69 21.89 7.60
C LEU A 121 -0.18 20.64 7.40
N VAL A 122 -0.25 20.11 6.18
CA VAL A 122 -1.00 18.86 5.89
C VAL A 122 -0.52 17.70 6.75
N ARG A 123 0.80 17.53 6.87
CA ARG A 123 1.41 16.50 7.73
C ARG A 123 1.08 16.76 9.19
N ASP A 124 1.22 18.00 9.64
CA ASP A 124 0.99 18.38 11.03
C ASP A 124 -0.47 18.13 11.44
N LEU A 125 -1.43 18.43 10.54
CA LEU A 125 -2.85 18.09 10.71
C LEU A 125 -3.08 16.59 10.71
N PHE A 126 -2.46 15.84 9.81
CA PHE A 126 -2.57 14.38 9.79
C PHE A 126 -2.10 13.75 11.10
N GLU A 127 -0.96 14.19 11.65
CA GLU A 127 -0.47 13.72 12.95
C GLU A 127 -1.43 14.09 14.10
N LYS A 128 -2.01 15.30 14.05
CA LYS A 128 -2.99 15.77 15.03
C LYS A 128 -4.30 14.97 14.99
N ASP A 129 -4.78 14.58 13.81
CA ASP A 129 -6.12 14.03 13.60
C ASP A 129 -6.22 12.50 13.75
N GLY A 130 -5.16 11.88 14.28
CA GLY A 130 -5.11 10.44 14.57
C GLY A 130 -4.19 9.66 13.62
N GLY A 131 -3.35 10.35 12.85
CA GLY A 131 -2.46 9.74 11.88
C GLY A 131 -1.41 8.82 12.49
N LYS A 132 -1.00 9.06 13.74
CA LYS A 132 -0.05 8.19 14.44
C LYS A 132 -0.70 6.86 14.82
N GLU A 133 -1.91 6.90 15.38
CA GLU A 133 -2.68 5.72 15.76
C GLU A 133 -2.98 4.86 14.53
N LEU A 134 -3.41 5.49 13.44
CA LEU A 134 -3.61 4.82 12.15
C LEU A 134 -2.32 4.16 11.64
N ALA A 135 -1.17 4.83 11.76
CA ALA A 135 0.10 4.28 11.34
C ALA A 135 0.54 3.06 12.19
N GLU A 136 0.20 3.05 13.48
CA GLU A 136 0.41 1.90 14.37
C GLU A 136 -0.54 0.74 14.03
N GLU A 137 -1.81 1.02 13.74
CA GLU A 137 -2.81 0.03 13.27
C GLU A 137 -2.37 -0.63 11.97
N ILE A 138 -1.99 0.17 10.97
CA ILE A 138 -1.42 -0.30 9.70
C ILE A 138 -0.25 -1.25 9.95
N ARG A 139 0.71 -0.83 10.78
CA ARG A 139 1.91 -1.63 11.04
C ARG A 139 1.54 -2.97 11.66
N LYS A 140 0.62 -2.97 12.62
CA LYS A 140 0.15 -4.18 13.28
C LYS A 140 -0.52 -5.13 12.30
N ASP A 141 -1.48 -4.63 11.52
CA ASP A 141 -2.26 -5.46 10.59
C ASP A 141 -1.36 -6.06 9.49
N PHE A 142 -0.37 -5.32 9.00
CA PHE A 142 0.60 -5.85 8.03
C PHE A 142 1.58 -6.86 8.63
N VAL A 143 1.98 -6.70 9.89
CA VAL A 143 2.79 -7.73 10.58
C VAL A 143 2.01 -9.03 10.69
N GLU A 144 0.75 -8.97 11.15
CA GLU A 144 -0.12 -10.15 11.24
C GLU A 144 -0.38 -10.78 9.86
N PHE A 145 -0.56 -9.95 8.83
CA PHE A 145 -0.66 -10.40 7.45
C PHE A 145 0.61 -11.10 6.96
N PHE A 146 1.79 -10.57 7.26
CA PHE A 146 3.06 -11.18 6.85
C PHE A 146 3.34 -12.51 7.52
N ASP A 147 2.98 -12.67 8.80
CA ASP A 147 3.10 -13.95 9.48
C ASP A 147 2.23 -15.01 8.78
N GLY A 148 0.98 -14.66 8.44
CA GLY A 148 0.10 -15.55 7.67
C GLY A 148 0.55 -15.81 6.23
N PHE A 149 1.18 -14.82 5.59
CA PHE A 149 1.75 -14.97 4.25
C PHE A 149 2.98 -15.90 4.26
N ASP A 150 3.87 -15.75 5.24
CA ASP A 150 5.05 -16.59 5.43
C ASP A 150 4.64 -18.07 5.56
N ASP A 151 3.68 -18.36 6.44
CA ASP A 151 3.15 -19.72 6.62
C ASP A 151 2.52 -20.26 5.34
N ALA A 152 1.70 -19.46 4.65
CA ALA A 152 1.03 -19.87 3.43
C ALA A 152 2.02 -20.13 2.28
N PHE A 153 3.11 -19.35 2.17
CA PHE A 153 4.15 -19.58 1.18
C PHE A 153 4.91 -20.86 1.48
N GLU A 154 5.28 -21.11 2.74
CA GLU A 154 6.00 -22.33 3.11
C GLU A 154 5.19 -23.59 2.79
N GLU A 155 3.88 -23.57 3.03
CA GLU A 155 3.00 -24.66 2.62
C GLU A 155 2.92 -24.78 1.09
N TYR A 156 2.79 -23.67 0.36
CA TYR A 156 2.80 -23.69 -1.11
C TYR A 156 4.11 -24.27 -1.68
N ALA A 157 5.27 -23.88 -1.13
CA ALA A 157 6.57 -24.35 -1.59
C ALA A 157 6.81 -25.84 -1.32
N LYS A 158 6.15 -26.43 -0.31
CA LYS A 158 6.19 -27.89 -0.05
C LYS A 158 5.42 -28.69 -1.10
N GLU A 159 4.42 -28.10 -1.74
CA GLU A 159 3.61 -28.74 -2.78
C GLU A 159 4.30 -28.75 -4.15
N LEU A 160 5.31 -27.91 -4.36
CA LEU A 160 6.09 -27.87 -5.59
C LEU A 160 6.98 -29.12 -5.72
N SER A 161 6.98 -29.72 -6.90
CA SER A 161 7.95 -30.74 -7.32
C SER A 161 9.36 -30.15 -7.44
N GLU A 162 10.38 -31.00 -7.52
CA GLU A 162 11.76 -30.53 -7.69
C GLU A 162 11.97 -29.84 -9.04
N GLU A 163 11.27 -30.28 -10.07
CA GLU A 163 11.23 -29.61 -11.37
C GLU A 163 10.60 -28.21 -11.26
N GLU A 164 9.44 -28.08 -10.61
CA GLU A 164 8.81 -26.77 -10.39
C GLU A 164 9.68 -25.84 -9.53
N LYS A 165 10.37 -26.36 -8.51
CA LYS A 165 11.30 -25.55 -7.71
C LYS A 165 12.49 -25.04 -8.52
N ALA A 166 12.99 -25.84 -9.47
CA ALA A 166 14.06 -25.43 -10.37
C ALA A 166 13.57 -24.41 -11.41
N GLU A 167 12.34 -24.55 -11.89
CA GLU A 167 11.69 -23.60 -12.79
C GLU A 167 11.33 -22.27 -12.09
N HIS A 168 11.19 -22.29 -10.76
CA HIS A 168 10.75 -21.16 -9.93
C HIS A 168 11.81 -20.67 -8.93
N GLU A 169 13.09 -20.78 -9.29
CA GLU A 169 14.22 -20.46 -8.40
C GLU A 169 14.19 -18.99 -7.95
N ASP A 170 13.82 -18.06 -8.83
CA ASP A 170 13.78 -16.63 -8.53
C ASP A 170 12.67 -16.30 -7.53
N PHE A 171 11.49 -16.92 -7.64
CA PHE A 171 10.41 -16.78 -6.68
C PHE A 171 10.78 -17.31 -5.29
N LEU A 172 11.41 -18.48 -5.23
CA LEU A 172 11.88 -19.06 -3.97
C LEU A 172 13.02 -18.26 -3.33
N LYS A 173 13.90 -17.69 -4.15
CA LYS A 173 14.96 -16.80 -3.68
C LYS A 173 14.38 -15.50 -3.13
N TRP A 174 13.45 -14.88 -3.84
CA TRP A 174 12.74 -13.69 -3.37
C TRP A 174 12.10 -13.91 -2.00
N PHE A 175 11.45 -15.05 -1.79
CA PHE A 175 10.82 -15.35 -0.50
C PHE A 175 11.83 -15.44 0.65
N LYS A 176 13.02 -16.03 0.42
CA LYS A 176 14.09 -16.02 1.44
C LYS A 176 14.50 -14.60 1.79
N GLU A 177 14.68 -13.74 0.79
CA GLU A 177 15.03 -12.34 1.02
C GLU A 177 13.91 -11.56 1.71
N PHE A 178 12.64 -11.89 1.45
CA PHE A 178 11.48 -11.34 2.16
C PHE A 178 11.50 -11.71 3.64
N LYS A 179 11.77 -12.98 3.97
CA LYS A 179 11.89 -13.45 5.36
C LYS A 179 13.05 -12.83 6.12
N GLU A 180 14.17 -12.59 5.44
CA GLU A 180 15.37 -12.01 6.03
C GLU A 180 15.29 -10.48 6.21
N ALA A 181 14.24 -9.83 5.73
CA ALA A 181 14.04 -8.40 5.89
C ALA A 181 13.78 -8.02 7.35
N ASP A 182 14.69 -7.21 7.91
CA ASP A 182 14.75 -6.82 9.33
C ASP A 182 13.84 -5.63 9.69
N ALA A 183 13.65 -4.72 8.74
CA ALA A 183 12.83 -3.53 8.91
C ALA A 183 11.45 -3.73 8.28
N PHE A 184 10.40 -3.24 8.95
CA PHE A 184 9.03 -3.30 8.46
C PHE A 184 8.90 -2.72 7.05
N GLU A 185 9.50 -1.55 6.83
CA GLU A 185 9.50 -0.84 5.56
C GLU A 185 10.12 -1.70 4.45
N LYS A 186 11.27 -2.33 4.72
CA LYS A 186 11.93 -3.23 3.76
C LYS A 186 11.14 -4.50 3.49
N LYS A 187 10.57 -5.12 4.53
CA LYS A 187 9.78 -6.36 4.40
C LYS A 187 8.56 -6.12 3.53
N LEU A 188 7.93 -4.98 3.73
CA LEU A 188 6.78 -4.52 2.99
C LEU A 188 7.09 -4.10 1.55
N ASP A 189 8.20 -3.39 1.31
CA ASP A 189 8.68 -3.14 -0.05
C ASP A 189 8.89 -4.47 -0.78
N LYS A 190 9.57 -5.43 -0.15
CA LYS A 190 9.76 -6.78 -0.70
C LYS A 190 8.45 -7.51 -0.93
N PHE A 191 7.47 -7.40 -0.02
CA PHE A 191 6.16 -7.99 -0.22
C PHE A 191 5.52 -7.50 -1.52
N PHE A 192 5.58 -6.20 -1.85
CA PHE A 192 5.00 -5.71 -3.10
C PHE A 192 5.73 -6.20 -4.36
N GLU A 193 6.98 -6.64 -4.24
CA GLU A 193 7.67 -7.34 -5.33
C GLU A 193 7.06 -8.70 -5.66
N PHE A 194 6.28 -9.30 -4.76
CA PHE A 194 5.49 -10.52 -5.02
C PHE A 194 4.69 -10.43 -6.32
N PHE A 195 4.05 -9.27 -6.54
CA PHE A 195 3.18 -9.07 -7.70
C PHE A 195 3.95 -9.09 -9.03
N LYS A 196 5.27 -8.87 -9.03
CA LYS A 196 6.14 -9.00 -10.22
C LYS A 196 6.05 -10.39 -10.87
N PHE A 197 5.87 -11.42 -10.05
CA PHE A 197 5.91 -12.80 -10.51
C PHE A 197 4.63 -13.24 -11.24
N PHE A 198 3.53 -12.46 -11.12
CA PHE A 198 2.19 -12.85 -11.58
C PHE A 198 1.57 -11.90 -12.61
N HIS A 199 1.94 -10.61 -12.62
CA HIS A 199 1.36 -9.64 -13.56
C HIS A 199 2.23 -9.44 -14.80
N HIS A 200 1.58 -9.54 -15.97
CA HIS A 200 2.17 -9.26 -17.27
C HIS A 200 2.37 -7.76 -17.49
N LYS A 201 3.44 -7.38 -18.21
CA LYS A 201 3.57 -6.03 -18.78
C LYS A 201 2.84 -5.99 -20.13
N GLU A 202 1.62 -5.47 -20.19
CA GLU A 202 1.07 -5.03 -21.50
C GLU A 202 1.78 -3.77 -22.01
#